data_AF-A0A2V6MTH3-F1
#
_entry.id   AF-A0A2V6MTH3-F1
#
_cell.length_a   1.000
_cell.length_b   1.000
_cell.length_c   1.000
_cell.angle_alpha   90.00
_cell.angle_beta   90.00
_cell.angle_gamma   90.00
#
_symmetry.space_group_name_H-M   'P 1'
#
loop_
_entity.id
_entity.type
_entity.pdbx_description
1 polymer ?
#
loop_
_entity_poly.entity_id
_entity_poly.type
_entity_poly.pdbx_seq_one_letter_code
_entity_poly.pdbx_strand_id
1 'polypeptide(L)'
;MTIGDVLGIKRHKVERLDFIVAGAQKSGTTALHYFLKKHPQIALPDRQEMHFFDDDAIFSRPVDYDLLHRHFRSIGRQATPKKSGLAKPFGVAGEVTPSYLYWKPAMERIWNYNRQIKLVILLRNPIDRAFAHWNMQRFKDREPLGFLDALKEEPRRIAQPLTIESRRFAYVDRGFYSSQLDRVFKFFPREQVHIVKFEDFRDRKQETLDGIFEFLGVKSLRRIRDKDRNIVPYERTMTPEERKYLSEVFSAEITKLEQMLGWDCSDWKGRGG
;
A
#
# COMPACT_ATOMS: atom_id res chain seq x y z
N MET A 1 -10.41 -38.30 5.57
CA MET A 1 -10.16 -38.02 4.14
C MET A 1 -11.16 -37.00 3.68
N THR A 2 -10.71 -35.85 3.21
CA THR A 2 -11.60 -34.79 2.69
C THR A 2 -11.90 -35.04 1.22
N ILE A 3 -13.00 -34.49 0.69
CA ILE A 3 -13.40 -34.60 -0.73
C ILE A 3 -12.25 -34.20 -1.70
N GLY A 4 -11.30 -33.38 -1.25
CA GLY A 4 -10.11 -33.00 -2.03
C GLY A 4 -9.09 -34.12 -2.24
N ASP A 5 -9.02 -35.10 -1.33
CA ASP A 5 -8.08 -36.23 -1.40
C ASP A 5 -8.49 -37.24 -2.49
N VAL A 6 -9.79 -37.32 -2.80
CA VAL A 6 -10.38 -38.20 -3.82
C VAL A 6 -10.12 -37.71 -5.25
N LEU A 7 -9.83 -36.41 -5.43
CA LEU A 7 -9.63 -35.78 -6.74
C LEU A 7 -8.16 -35.51 -7.11
N GLY A 8 -7.19 -35.94 -6.29
CA GLY A 8 -5.76 -35.73 -6.56
C GLY A 8 -5.34 -34.25 -6.63
N ILE A 9 -6.15 -33.34 -6.07
CA ILE A 9 -5.87 -31.90 -6.08
C ILE A 9 -4.89 -31.60 -4.94
N LYS A 10 -3.59 -31.76 -5.19
CA LYS A 10 -2.56 -31.24 -4.28
C LYS A 10 -2.67 -29.72 -4.24
N ARG A 11 -3.05 -29.19 -3.08
CA ARG A 11 -3.13 -27.76 -2.79
C ARG A 11 -1.71 -27.20 -2.72
N HIS A 12 -1.38 -26.19 -3.54
CA HIS A 12 -0.11 -25.47 -3.36
C HIS A 12 -0.26 -24.47 -2.21
N LYS A 13 0.60 -24.61 -1.19
CA LYS A 13 0.71 -23.68 -0.07
C LYS A 13 1.61 -22.52 -0.48
N VAL A 14 1.22 -21.29 -0.15
CA VAL A 14 2.10 -20.13 -0.27
C VAL A 14 3.06 -20.17 0.91
N GLU A 15 4.35 -20.39 0.66
CA GLU A 15 5.38 -20.43 1.70
C GLU A 15 6.17 -19.12 1.81
N ARG A 16 6.00 -18.23 0.82
CA ARG A 16 6.64 -16.91 0.78
C ARG A 16 5.81 -15.94 -0.06
N LEU A 17 5.94 -14.65 0.21
CA LEU A 17 5.41 -13.59 -0.66
C LEU A 17 6.52 -13.11 -1.60
N ASP A 18 6.14 -12.87 -2.85
CA ASP A 18 6.99 -12.32 -3.91
C ASP A 18 6.92 -10.79 -3.97
N PHE A 19 5.81 -10.19 -3.52
CA PHE A 19 5.67 -8.73 -3.47
C PHE A 19 4.78 -8.23 -2.33
N ILE A 20 4.94 -6.94 -2.00
CA ILE A 20 4.08 -6.21 -1.06
C ILE A 20 3.75 -4.83 -1.63
N VAL A 21 2.47 -4.43 -1.57
CA VAL A 21 2.08 -3.03 -1.74
C VAL A 21 2.13 -2.37 -0.35
N ALA A 22 3.22 -1.66 -0.07
CA ALA A 22 3.59 -1.25 1.29
C ALA A 22 3.03 0.12 1.71
N GLY A 23 2.52 0.90 0.76
CA GLY A 23 2.10 2.26 1.06
C GLY A 23 1.66 3.03 -0.17
N ALA A 24 1.24 4.28 -0.01
CA ALA A 24 0.93 4.93 1.27
C ALA A 24 -0.58 4.87 1.56
N GLN A 25 -0.94 4.93 2.84
CA GLN A 25 -2.34 4.97 3.25
C GLN A 25 -3.04 6.18 2.62
N LYS A 26 -4.24 5.98 2.06
CA LYS A 26 -5.02 7.01 1.33
C LYS A 26 -4.42 7.47 -0.01
N SER A 27 -3.53 6.67 -0.59
CA SER A 27 -2.94 6.91 -1.92
C SER A 27 -3.44 5.94 -2.99
N GLY A 28 -4.66 5.39 -2.87
CA GLY A 28 -5.26 4.54 -3.91
C GLY A 28 -4.95 3.04 -3.83
N THR A 29 -4.26 2.58 -2.78
CA THR A 29 -3.91 1.16 -2.57
C THR A 29 -5.10 0.22 -2.54
N THR A 30 -6.26 0.65 -2.03
CA THR A 30 -7.50 -0.14 -2.07
C THR A 30 -7.95 -0.40 -3.51
N ALA A 31 -7.79 0.58 -4.41
CA ALA A 31 -8.12 0.42 -5.83
C ALA A 31 -7.12 -0.48 -6.53
N LEU A 32 -5.82 -0.33 -6.26
CA LEU A 32 -4.80 -1.25 -6.76
C LEU A 32 -5.05 -2.69 -6.30
N HIS A 33 -5.36 -2.92 -5.02
CA HIS A 33 -5.71 -4.24 -4.48
C HIS A 33 -6.83 -4.92 -5.28
N TYR A 34 -7.82 -4.17 -5.76
CA TYR A 34 -8.90 -4.74 -6.58
C TYR A 34 -8.44 -5.21 -7.94
N PHE A 35 -7.55 -4.48 -8.61
CA PHE A 35 -6.99 -4.91 -9.89
C PHE A 35 -6.06 -6.10 -9.72
N LEU A 36 -5.21 -6.10 -8.69
CA LEU A 36 -4.35 -7.23 -8.33
C LEU A 36 -5.18 -8.49 -8.04
N LYS A 37 -6.27 -8.37 -7.25
CA LYS A 37 -7.16 -9.49 -6.91
C LYS A 37 -7.84 -10.13 -8.13
N LYS A 38 -8.03 -9.36 -9.21
CA LYS A 38 -8.62 -9.85 -10.46
C LYS A 38 -7.61 -10.50 -11.40
N HIS A 39 -6.32 -10.35 -11.12
CA HIS A 39 -5.28 -10.84 -12.00
C HIS A 39 -5.14 -12.36 -11.88
N PRO A 40 -5.24 -13.13 -12.98
CA PRO A 40 -5.24 -14.60 -12.90
C PRO A 40 -3.88 -15.18 -12.49
N GLN A 41 -2.82 -14.38 -12.54
CA GLN A 41 -1.46 -14.77 -12.12
C GLN A 41 -1.03 -14.10 -10.80
N ILE A 42 -1.94 -13.57 -9.98
CA ILE A 42 -1.59 -12.98 -8.69
C ILE A 42 -2.43 -13.64 -7.59
N ALA A 43 -1.75 -14.09 -6.54
CA ALA A 43 -2.40 -14.56 -5.32
C ALA A 43 -2.37 -13.47 -4.25
N LEU A 44 -3.52 -13.17 -3.66
CA LEU A 44 -3.67 -12.26 -2.52
C LEU A 44 -4.35 -13.00 -1.35
N PRO A 45 -4.13 -12.56 -0.10
CA PRO A 45 -4.81 -13.11 1.06
C PRO A 45 -6.34 -12.94 0.97
N ASP A 46 -7.06 -13.80 1.67
CA ASP A 46 -8.53 -13.75 1.76
C ASP A 46 -9.06 -12.52 2.50
N ARG A 47 -8.20 -11.89 3.30
CA ARG A 47 -8.43 -10.63 4.00
C ARG A 47 -7.56 -9.51 3.41
N GLN A 48 -8.14 -8.32 3.30
CA GLN A 48 -7.40 -7.11 2.93
C GLN A 48 -6.68 -6.51 4.16
N GLU A 49 -5.48 -5.95 3.96
CA GLU A 49 -4.65 -5.34 5.01
C GLU A 49 -4.36 -6.32 6.16
N MET A 50 -3.31 -7.12 5.97
CA MET A 50 -2.91 -8.16 6.93
C MET A 50 -2.34 -7.61 8.22
N HIS A 51 -1.71 -6.42 8.18
CA HIS A 51 -1.06 -5.81 9.33
C HIS A 51 -0.08 -6.75 10.06
N PHE A 52 0.60 -7.61 9.31
CA PHE A 52 1.54 -8.56 9.86
C PHE A 52 2.84 -7.85 10.26
N PHE A 53 3.47 -7.15 9.31
CA PHE A 53 4.80 -6.54 9.51
C PHE A 53 4.77 -5.26 10.37
N ASP A 54 3.59 -4.71 10.68
CA ASP A 54 3.40 -3.54 11.56
C ASP A 54 2.69 -3.85 12.88
N ASP A 55 2.64 -5.13 13.25
CA ASP A 55 2.21 -5.61 14.57
C ASP A 55 3.44 -5.99 15.40
N ASP A 56 3.74 -5.22 16.44
CA ASP A 56 4.88 -5.48 17.31
C ASP A 56 4.70 -6.73 18.18
N ALA A 57 3.46 -7.12 18.49
CA ALA A 57 3.21 -8.30 19.31
C ALA A 57 3.62 -9.58 18.55
N ILE A 58 3.38 -9.64 17.24
CA ILE A 58 3.83 -10.74 16.38
C ILE A 58 5.36 -10.85 16.39
N PHE A 59 6.06 -9.71 16.40
CA PHE A 59 7.53 -9.63 16.30
C PHE A 59 8.25 -9.55 17.66
N SER A 60 7.53 -9.64 18.77
CA SER A 60 8.10 -9.65 20.13
C SER A 60 8.74 -11.00 20.53
N ARG A 61 8.57 -12.02 19.69
CA ARG A 61 9.02 -13.42 19.87
C ARG A 61 9.46 -13.99 18.52
N PRO A 62 10.03 -15.21 18.45
CA PRO A 62 10.28 -15.86 17.16
C PRO A 62 9.01 -15.86 16.30
N VAL A 63 9.14 -15.34 15.09
CA VAL A 63 8.00 -15.04 14.22
C VAL A 63 7.50 -16.32 13.56
N ASP A 64 6.23 -16.63 13.76
CA ASP A 64 5.53 -17.67 13.00
C ASP A 64 4.88 -17.06 11.75
N TYR A 65 5.49 -17.29 10.59
CA TYR A 65 4.96 -16.81 9.31
C TYR A 65 3.73 -17.58 8.81
N ASP A 66 3.39 -18.73 9.40
CA ASP A 66 2.16 -19.45 9.03
C ASP A 66 0.91 -18.62 9.36
N LEU A 67 0.98 -17.77 10.39
CA LEU A 67 -0.04 -16.77 10.71
C LEU A 67 -0.37 -15.85 9.53
N LEU A 68 0.58 -15.58 8.64
CA LEU A 68 0.40 -14.86 7.39
C LEU A 68 -0.01 -15.81 6.24
N HIS A 69 0.72 -16.90 6.07
CA HIS A 69 0.57 -17.80 4.91
C HIS A 69 -0.78 -18.51 4.85
N ARG A 70 -1.39 -18.82 5.99
CA ARG A 70 -2.71 -19.49 6.07
C ARG A 70 -3.85 -18.68 5.45
N HIS A 71 -3.68 -17.37 5.28
CA HIS A 71 -4.65 -16.49 4.64
C HIS A 71 -4.65 -16.60 3.11
N PHE A 72 -3.66 -17.28 2.55
CA PHE A 72 -3.67 -17.65 1.15
C PHE A 72 -4.44 -18.95 1.05
N ARG A 73 -5.67 -18.87 0.52
CA ARG A 73 -6.43 -20.07 0.22
C ARG A 73 -5.55 -20.98 -0.63
N SER A 74 -5.59 -22.28 -0.34
CA SER A 74 -5.16 -23.33 -1.27
C SER A 74 -5.59 -22.93 -2.67
N ILE A 75 -4.63 -22.49 -3.48
CA ILE A 75 -4.98 -21.97 -4.78
C ILE A 75 -5.26 -23.20 -5.64
N GLY A 76 -6.55 -23.52 -5.81
CA GLY A 76 -6.97 -24.59 -6.68
C GLY A 76 -6.40 -24.33 -8.07
N ARG A 77 -5.84 -25.35 -8.73
CA ARG A 77 -5.51 -25.29 -10.16
C ARG A 77 -6.70 -24.65 -10.87
N GLN A 78 -6.51 -23.46 -11.46
CA GLN A 78 -7.41 -23.10 -12.55
C GLN A 78 -7.17 -24.15 -13.63
N ALA A 79 -8.19 -24.97 -13.86
CA ALA A 79 -8.10 -26.07 -14.79
C ALA A 79 -7.82 -25.53 -16.20
N THR A 80 -6.62 -25.81 -16.71
CA THR A 80 -6.44 -26.17 -18.11
C THR A 80 -5.43 -27.32 -18.20
N PRO A 81 -5.89 -28.58 -18.33
CA PRO A 81 -5.04 -29.61 -18.90
C PRO A 81 -5.02 -29.39 -20.41
N LYS A 82 -3.87 -28.99 -20.99
CA LYS A 82 -3.53 -29.33 -22.38
C LYS A 82 -2.03 -29.19 -22.69
N LYS A 83 -1.39 -30.37 -22.78
CA LYS A 83 -0.33 -30.77 -23.73
C LYS A 83 1.06 -30.11 -23.73
N SER A 84 1.44 -29.31 -22.73
CA SER A 84 2.87 -29.01 -22.53
C SER A 84 3.19 -29.02 -21.04
N GLY A 85 4.18 -29.80 -20.63
CA GLY A 85 4.49 -30.17 -19.24
C GLY A 85 5.00 -29.06 -18.33
N LEU A 86 4.54 -27.80 -18.47
CA LEU A 86 4.89 -26.68 -17.63
C LEU A 86 3.63 -25.92 -17.19
N ALA A 87 2.88 -26.51 -16.25
CA ALA A 87 1.88 -25.77 -15.51
C ALA A 87 2.59 -24.92 -14.44
N LYS A 88 2.89 -23.64 -14.72
CA LYS A 88 3.17 -22.68 -13.63
C LYS A 88 1.85 -22.45 -12.89
N PRO A 89 1.70 -22.89 -11.63
CA PRO A 89 0.37 -23.00 -11.03
C PRO A 89 -0.31 -21.64 -10.87
N PHE A 90 0.43 -20.60 -10.51
CA PHE A 90 0.04 -19.18 -10.54
C PHE A 90 1.33 -18.34 -10.67
N GLY A 91 1.22 -17.08 -11.12
CA GLY A 91 2.27 -16.10 -10.90
C GLY A 91 2.25 -15.61 -9.45
N VAL A 92 3.23 -14.80 -9.10
CA VAL A 92 3.53 -14.21 -7.79
C VAL A 92 2.41 -14.10 -6.73
N ALA A 93 2.75 -14.38 -5.47
CA ALA A 93 1.93 -14.10 -4.29
C ALA A 93 2.32 -12.77 -3.64
N GLY A 94 1.34 -12.00 -3.16
CA GLY A 94 1.64 -10.77 -2.43
C GLY A 94 0.53 -10.33 -1.50
N GLU A 95 0.78 -9.21 -0.81
CA GLU A 95 -0.19 -8.62 0.11
C GLU A 95 -0.19 -7.10 0.01
N VAL A 96 -1.22 -6.46 0.56
CA VAL A 96 -1.42 -5.01 0.47
C VAL A 96 -1.75 -4.48 1.85
N THR A 97 -0.77 -3.84 2.49
CA THR A 97 -0.94 -3.15 3.78
C THR A 97 -0.22 -1.80 3.71
N PRO A 98 -0.96 -0.69 3.50
CA PRO A 98 -0.36 0.62 3.21
C PRO A 98 0.38 1.28 4.38
N SER A 99 0.19 0.79 5.60
CA SER A 99 0.84 1.32 6.80
C SER A 99 2.29 0.90 6.95
N TYR A 100 2.75 -0.12 6.20
CA TYR A 100 4.13 -0.61 6.28
C TYR A 100 5.18 0.43 5.90
N LEU A 101 4.89 1.30 4.92
CA LEU A 101 5.81 2.38 4.55
C LEU A 101 6.13 3.30 5.74
N TYR A 102 5.11 3.59 6.54
CA TYR A 102 5.22 4.50 7.67
C TYR A 102 5.80 3.83 8.91
N TRP A 103 5.40 2.59 9.20
CA TRP A 103 5.82 1.89 10.42
C TRP A 103 7.32 1.58 10.40
N LYS A 104 8.10 2.19 11.30
CA LYS A 104 9.56 2.18 11.20
C LYS A 104 10.17 0.76 11.15
N PRO A 105 9.74 -0.19 12.00
CA PRO A 105 10.25 -1.56 11.96
C PRO A 105 9.83 -2.38 10.72
N ALA A 106 8.78 -1.99 10.00
CA ALA A 106 8.18 -2.86 8.98
C ALA A 106 9.14 -3.20 7.84
N MET A 107 9.95 -2.24 7.35
CA MET A 107 10.88 -2.49 6.25
C MET A 107 11.94 -3.53 6.60
N GLU A 108 12.50 -3.46 7.80
CA GLU A 108 13.45 -4.45 8.30
C GLU A 108 12.81 -5.83 8.44
N ARG A 109 11.59 -5.88 9.00
CA ARG A 109 10.83 -7.13 9.17
C ARG A 109 10.50 -7.79 7.83
N ILE A 110 10.11 -6.99 6.84
CA ILE A 110 9.85 -7.46 5.47
C ILE A 110 11.14 -7.97 4.83
N TRP A 111 12.25 -7.26 5.01
CA TRP A 111 13.55 -7.65 4.47
C TRP A 111 14.07 -8.95 5.08
N ASN A 112 13.94 -9.12 6.39
CA ASN A 112 14.30 -10.35 7.10
C ASN A 112 13.44 -11.55 6.65
N TYR A 113 12.16 -11.32 6.34
CA TYR A 113 11.28 -12.33 5.79
C TYR A 113 11.65 -12.72 4.35
N ASN A 114 11.80 -11.73 3.47
CA ASN A 114 12.19 -11.95 2.09
C ASN A 114 13.05 -10.83 1.50
N ARG A 115 14.36 -11.07 1.46
CA ARG A 115 15.33 -10.16 0.84
C ARG A 115 15.13 -9.94 -0.67
N GLN A 116 14.47 -10.86 -1.37
CA GLN A 116 14.18 -10.76 -2.82
C GLN A 116 12.79 -10.21 -3.12
N ILE A 117 12.01 -9.83 -2.10
CA ILE A 117 10.64 -9.35 -2.29
C ILE A 117 10.61 -8.03 -3.05
N LYS A 118 9.59 -7.85 -3.88
CA LYS A 118 9.33 -6.60 -4.58
C LYS A 118 8.40 -5.71 -3.78
N LEU A 119 8.64 -4.40 -3.77
CA LEU A 119 7.80 -3.41 -3.12
C LEU A 119 7.13 -2.53 -4.17
N VAL A 120 5.82 -2.35 -4.02
CA VAL A 120 5.04 -1.36 -4.77
C VAL A 120 4.58 -0.28 -3.80
N ILE A 121 4.82 0.98 -4.12
CA ILE A 121 4.52 2.14 -3.26
C ILE A 121 3.77 3.19 -4.07
N LEU A 122 2.56 3.56 -3.64
CA LEU A 122 1.74 4.61 -4.23
C LEU A 122 1.85 5.86 -3.38
N LEU A 123 2.32 6.96 -3.95
CA LEU A 123 2.40 8.25 -3.28
C LEU A 123 1.36 9.20 -3.86
N ARG A 124 0.68 9.94 -2.98
CA ARG A 124 -0.30 10.97 -3.32
C ARG A 124 0.19 12.30 -2.75
N ASN A 125 -0.22 13.42 -3.35
CA ASN A 125 -0.06 14.74 -2.75
C ASN A 125 -0.28 14.67 -1.22
N PRO A 126 0.75 14.96 -0.40
CA PRO A 126 0.69 14.75 1.04
C PRO A 126 -0.41 15.60 1.71
N ILE A 127 -0.75 16.76 1.11
CA ILE A 127 -1.84 17.63 1.54
C ILE A 127 -3.19 16.91 1.40
N ASP A 128 -3.51 16.42 0.20
CA ASP A 128 -4.78 15.75 -0.06
C ASP A 128 -4.85 14.38 0.62
N ARG A 129 -3.70 13.72 0.84
CA ARG A 129 -3.62 12.48 1.63
C ARG A 129 -3.97 12.75 3.10
N ALA A 130 -3.44 13.82 3.71
CA ALA A 130 -3.75 14.19 5.09
C ALA A 130 -5.26 14.42 5.28
N PHE A 131 -5.89 15.16 4.37
CA PHE A 131 -7.33 15.41 4.40
C PHE A 131 -8.15 14.14 4.18
N ALA A 132 -7.73 13.28 3.26
CA ALA A 132 -8.36 11.98 3.05
C ALA A 132 -8.24 11.06 4.27
N HIS A 133 -7.16 11.19 5.05
CA HIS A 133 -6.96 10.44 6.28
C HIS A 133 -7.86 10.96 7.40
N TRP A 134 -7.93 12.28 7.59
CA TRP A 134 -8.84 12.92 8.54
C TRP A 134 -10.31 12.56 8.26
N ASN A 135 -10.78 12.70 7.02
CA ASN A 135 -12.14 12.31 6.63
C ASN A 135 -12.44 10.83 6.92
N MET A 136 -11.45 9.94 6.78
CA MET A 136 -11.63 8.53 7.12
C MET A 136 -11.80 8.33 8.64
N GLN A 137 -11.11 9.10 9.48
CA GLN A 137 -11.28 9.02 10.93
C GLN A 137 -12.59 9.66 11.40
N ARG A 138 -13.03 10.74 10.74
CA ARG A 138 -14.38 11.33 10.91
C ARG A 138 -15.48 10.33 10.60
N PHE A 139 -15.41 9.69 9.42
CA PHE A 139 -16.38 8.66 9.00
C PHE A 139 -16.42 7.44 9.94
N LYS A 140 -15.36 7.20 10.71
CA LYS A 140 -15.28 6.11 11.69
C LYS A 140 -15.64 6.57 13.11
N ASP A 141 -16.13 7.79 13.29
CA ASP A 141 -16.46 8.42 14.58
C ASP A 141 -15.28 8.45 15.56
N ARG A 142 -14.05 8.59 15.05
CA ARG A 142 -12.80 8.57 15.85
C ARG A 142 -12.15 9.92 16.02
N GLU A 143 -12.38 10.85 15.10
CA GLU A 143 -11.81 12.18 15.16
C GLU A 143 -12.89 13.18 15.59
N PRO A 144 -12.84 13.74 16.80
CA PRO A 144 -13.80 14.76 17.21
C PRO A 144 -13.48 16.16 16.66
N LEU A 145 -12.21 16.44 16.31
CA LEU A 145 -11.77 17.79 15.97
C LEU A 145 -12.00 18.14 14.50
N GLY A 146 -12.18 19.44 14.24
CA GLY A 146 -12.04 20.02 12.90
C GLY A 146 -10.64 19.75 12.33
N PHE A 147 -10.49 19.83 11.02
CA PHE A 147 -9.24 19.39 10.37
C PHE A 147 -8.02 20.21 10.82
N LEU A 148 -8.09 21.55 10.78
CA LEU A 148 -6.97 22.38 11.23
C LEU A 148 -6.58 22.13 12.70
N ASP A 149 -7.56 21.99 13.59
CA ASP A 149 -7.31 21.69 15.00
C ASP A 149 -6.72 20.29 15.19
N ALA A 150 -7.18 19.31 14.42
CA ALA A 150 -6.62 17.95 14.42
C ALA A 150 -5.15 17.95 13.97
N LEU A 151 -4.77 18.77 12.99
CA LEU A 151 -3.38 18.94 12.55
C LEU A 151 -2.50 19.59 13.63
N LYS A 152 -3.03 20.61 14.33
CA LYS A 152 -2.31 21.29 15.42
C LYS A 152 -2.15 20.40 16.66
N GLU A 153 -3.11 19.52 16.91
CA GLU A 153 -3.12 18.59 18.02
C GLU A 153 -2.29 17.32 17.75
N GLU A 154 -2.04 17.00 16.49
CA GLU A 154 -1.29 15.80 16.08
C GLU A 154 0.06 15.64 16.78
N PRO A 155 0.95 16.64 16.88
CA PRO A 155 2.24 16.50 17.56
C PRO A 155 2.11 15.99 19.00
N ARG A 156 1.05 16.39 19.71
CA ARG A 156 0.75 15.90 21.06
C ARG A 156 0.24 14.46 21.04
N ARG A 157 -0.63 14.10 20.09
CA ARG A 157 -1.19 12.75 19.93
C ARG A 157 -0.17 11.71 19.48
N ILE A 158 0.85 12.13 18.75
CA ILE A 158 1.94 11.26 18.26
C ILE A 158 3.22 11.37 19.09
N ALA A 159 3.19 12.12 20.19
CA ALA A 159 4.27 12.15 21.16
C ALA A 159 4.59 10.71 21.62
N GLN A 160 5.88 10.40 21.69
CA GLN A 160 6.35 9.03 21.87
C GLN A 160 5.91 8.44 23.23
N PRO A 161 5.67 7.12 23.30
CA PRO A 161 5.89 6.13 22.24
C PRO A 161 4.80 6.12 21.15
N LEU A 162 5.18 5.83 19.91
CA LEU A 162 4.21 5.62 18.82
C LEU A 162 3.45 4.31 19.06
N THR A 163 2.17 4.40 19.40
CA THR A 163 1.26 3.27 19.60
C THR A 163 0.36 3.06 18.39
N ILE A 164 -0.44 1.99 18.41
CA ILE A 164 -1.51 1.78 17.41
C ILE A 164 -2.50 2.96 17.40
N GLU A 165 -2.78 3.54 18.56
CA GLU A 165 -3.70 4.67 18.68
C GLU A 165 -3.10 5.96 18.13
N SER A 166 -1.85 6.28 18.47
CA SER A 166 -1.22 7.49 17.95
C SER A 166 -1.09 7.46 16.43
N ARG A 167 -0.81 6.27 15.86
CA ARG A 167 -0.79 6.01 14.41
C ARG A 167 -2.08 6.43 13.70
N ARG A 168 -3.24 6.40 14.35
CA ARG A 168 -4.54 6.73 13.73
C ARG A 168 -4.67 8.22 13.42
N PHE A 169 -3.97 9.06 14.18
CA PHE A 169 -4.05 10.52 14.11
C PHE A 169 -2.82 11.16 13.49
N ALA A 170 -1.89 10.37 12.96
CA ALA A 170 -0.72 10.87 12.22
C ALA A 170 -1.15 11.35 10.81
N TYR A 171 -1.74 12.53 10.71
CA TYR A 171 -2.21 13.13 9.46
C TYR A 171 -1.09 13.85 8.70
N VAL A 172 -0.17 14.53 9.37
CA VAL A 172 0.97 15.24 8.81
C VAL A 172 2.17 14.31 8.75
N ASP A 173 2.51 13.63 9.84
CA ASP A 173 3.76 12.87 9.97
C ASP A 173 3.88 11.76 8.91
N ARG A 174 2.75 11.13 8.57
CA ARG A 174 2.65 10.13 7.48
C ARG A 174 2.93 10.69 6.09
N GLY A 175 2.86 12.00 5.91
CA GLY A 175 3.08 12.71 4.65
C GLY A 175 4.55 13.00 4.34
N PHE A 176 5.46 12.84 5.32
CA PHE A 176 6.91 12.95 5.09
C PHE A 176 7.46 11.66 4.48
N TYR A 177 7.21 11.45 3.18
CA TYR A 177 7.59 10.22 2.48
C TYR A 177 9.10 10.10 2.26
N SER A 178 9.85 11.19 2.15
CA SER A 178 11.28 11.17 1.84
C SER A 178 12.06 10.35 2.87
N SER A 179 11.82 10.60 4.17
CA SER A 179 12.41 9.82 5.26
C SER A 179 11.94 8.35 5.28
N GLN A 180 10.71 8.08 4.84
CA GLN A 180 10.16 6.73 4.74
C GLN A 180 10.83 5.97 3.58
N LEU A 181 11.07 6.63 2.45
CA LEU A 181 11.77 6.09 1.29
C LEU A 181 13.27 5.92 1.54
N ASP A 182 13.93 6.84 2.25
CA ASP A 182 15.31 6.69 2.71
C ASP A 182 15.47 5.38 3.50
N ARG A 183 14.49 5.07 4.37
CA ARG A 183 14.43 3.80 5.09
C ARG A 183 14.15 2.60 4.17
N VAL A 184 13.27 2.71 3.17
CA VAL A 184 13.06 1.65 2.18
C VAL A 184 14.38 1.31 1.48
N PHE A 185 15.09 2.32 0.99
CA PHE A 185 16.33 2.14 0.23
C PHE A 185 17.54 1.72 1.07
N LYS A 186 17.44 1.78 2.41
CA LYS A 186 18.41 1.13 3.31
C LYS A 186 18.36 -0.40 3.22
N PHE A 187 17.20 -0.99 2.93
CA PHE A 187 16.99 -2.44 2.92
C PHE A 187 16.83 -3.02 1.51
N PHE A 188 16.22 -2.26 0.60
CA PHE A 188 15.87 -2.73 -0.73
C PHE A 188 16.59 -1.90 -1.80
N PRO A 189 17.28 -2.55 -2.75
CA PRO A 189 17.85 -1.87 -3.90
C PRO A 189 16.74 -1.33 -4.82
N ARG A 190 17.05 -0.36 -5.67
CA ARG A 190 16.05 0.38 -6.47
C ARG A 190 15.24 -0.54 -7.38
N GLU A 191 15.85 -1.60 -7.88
CA GLU A 191 15.23 -2.58 -8.79
C GLU A 191 14.16 -3.44 -8.10
N GLN A 192 14.13 -3.45 -6.77
CA GLN A 192 13.10 -4.11 -5.96
C GLN A 192 11.97 -3.16 -5.55
N VAL A 193 11.99 -1.89 -5.96
CA VAL A 193 11.00 -0.89 -5.52
C VAL A 193 10.40 -0.18 -6.72
N HIS A 194 9.08 -0.32 -6.89
CA HIS A 194 8.31 0.40 -7.90
C HIS A 194 7.43 1.45 -7.23
N ILE A 195 7.76 2.72 -7.46
CA ILE A 195 7.05 3.86 -6.88
C ILE A 195 6.13 4.47 -7.94
N VAL A 196 4.87 4.68 -7.57
CA VAL A 196 3.80 5.12 -8.44
C VAL A 196 3.20 6.40 -7.91
N LYS A 197 3.07 7.41 -8.78
CA LYS A 197 2.35 8.64 -8.47
C LYS A 197 0.85 8.39 -8.56
N PHE A 198 0.09 8.79 -7.54
CA PHE A 198 -1.35 8.54 -7.46
C PHE A 198 -2.11 9.16 -8.62
N GLU A 199 -1.72 10.37 -9.03
CA GLU A 199 -2.33 11.08 -10.16
C GLU A 199 -2.16 10.30 -11.46
N ASP A 200 -1.00 9.67 -11.70
CA ASP A 200 -0.78 8.78 -12.85
C ASP A 200 -1.63 7.52 -12.76
N PHE A 201 -1.72 6.91 -11.57
CA PHE A 201 -2.59 5.76 -11.35
C PHE A 201 -4.08 6.09 -11.59
N ARG A 202 -4.49 7.34 -11.32
CA ARG A 202 -5.85 7.84 -11.55
C ARG A 202 -6.10 8.11 -13.03
N ASP A 203 -5.23 8.89 -13.67
CA ASP A 203 -5.44 9.50 -14.97
C ASP A 203 -4.91 8.63 -16.12
N ARG A 204 -3.84 7.87 -15.87
CA ARG A 204 -3.16 6.96 -16.80
C ARG A 204 -3.19 5.53 -16.27
N LYS A 205 -4.38 5.10 -15.87
CA LYS A 205 -4.61 3.86 -15.09
C LYS A 205 -4.09 2.60 -15.78
N GLN A 206 -4.37 2.42 -17.07
CA GLN A 206 -3.95 1.23 -17.83
C GLN A 206 -2.42 1.16 -17.91
N GLU A 207 -1.77 2.25 -18.35
CA GLU A 207 -0.31 2.38 -18.40
C GLU A 207 0.35 2.07 -17.05
N THR A 208 -0.18 2.67 -15.98
CA THR A 208 0.36 2.48 -14.63
C THR A 208 0.20 1.03 -14.15
N LEU A 209 -0.94 0.39 -14.42
CA LEU A 209 -1.16 -1.01 -14.05
C LEU A 209 -0.28 -1.96 -14.87
N ASP A 210 -0.07 -1.67 -16.15
CA ASP A 210 0.83 -2.44 -16.99
C ASP A 210 2.28 -2.38 -16.48
N GLY A 211 2.77 -1.20 -16.09
CA GLY A 211 4.07 -1.04 -15.45
C GLY A 211 4.20 -1.83 -14.14
N ILE A 212 3.15 -1.84 -13.30
CA ILE A 212 3.13 -2.66 -12.07
C ILE A 212 3.19 -4.15 -12.42
N PHE A 213 2.41 -4.62 -13.41
CA PHE A 213 2.38 -6.03 -13.80
C PHE A 213 3.71 -6.50 -14.39
N GLU A 214 4.32 -5.69 -15.24
CA GLU A 214 5.66 -5.92 -15.77
C GLU A 214 6.69 -6.00 -14.65
N PHE A 215 6.68 -5.02 -13.72
CA PHE A 215 7.55 -5.03 -12.56
C PHE A 215 7.37 -6.29 -11.71
N LEU A 216 6.14 -6.79 -11.55
CA LEU A 216 5.84 -8.04 -10.85
C LEU A 216 6.15 -9.31 -11.67
N GLY A 217 6.52 -9.17 -12.94
CA GLY A 217 6.84 -10.30 -13.82
C GLY A 217 5.61 -11.10 -14.28
N VAL A 218 4.44 -10.47 -14.34
CA VAL A 218 3.19 -11.06 -14.82
C VAL A 218 2.67 -10.35 -16.06
N LYS A 219 1.78 -10.99 -16.82
CA LYS A 219 1.27 -10.42 -18.07
C LYS A 219 0.29 -9.29 -17.79
N SER A 220 0.32 -8.23 -18.59
CA SER A 220 -0.70 -7.18 -18.57
C SER A 220 -2.13 -7.68 -18.79
N LEU A 221 -3.10 -6.99 -18.18
CA LEU A 221 -4.52 -7.22 -18.45
C LEU A 221 -4.95 -6.43 -19.69
N ARG A 222 -5.45 -7.14 -20.72
CA ARG A 222 -5.86 -6.53 -22.00
C ARG A 222 -6.97 -5.46 -21.89
N ARG A 223 -7.86 -5.57 -20.90
CA ARG A 223 -8.93 -4.59 -20.69
C ARG A 223 -9.26 -4.50 -19.21
N ILE A 224 -8.99 -3.34 -18.64
CA ILE A 224 -9.34 -3.02 -17.28
C ILE A 224 -10.73 -2.38 -17.31
N ARG A 225 -11.73 -3.11 -16.81
CA ARG A 225 -13.05 -2.50 -16.58
C ARG A 225 -12.95 -1.67 -15.31
N ASP A 226 -13.03 -0.36 -15.47
CA ASP A 226 -13.29 0.51 -14.35
C ASP A 226 -14.60 0.09 -13.69
N LYS A 227 -14.55 -0.01 -12.37
CA LYS A 227 -15.76 -0.03 -11.57
C LYS A 227 -15.88 1.34 -10.98
N ASP A 228 -17.07 1.92 -11.04
CA ASP A 228 -17.45 3.01 -10.16
C ASP A 228 -17.28 2.51 -8.73
N ARG A 229 -16.16 2.87 -8.13
CA ARG A 229 -16.02 2.74 -6.69
C ARG A 229 -16.80 3.89 -6.12
N ASN A 230 -17.69 3.58 -5.18
CA ASN A 230 -18.31 4.58 -4.33
C ASN A 230 -17.20 5.28 -3.55
N ILE A 231 -16.66 6.35 -4.13
CA ILE A 231 -15.95 7.38 -3.39
C ILE A 231 -17.06 8.02 -2.58
N VAL A 232 -17.14 7.67 -1.30
CA VAL A 232 -18.02 8.39 -0.37
C VAL A 232 -17.56 9.84 -0.43
N PRO A 233 -18.40 10.77 -0.91
CA PRO A 233 -18.03 12.18 -0.95
C PRO A 233 -17.66 12.62 0.45
N TYR A 234 -16.63 13.45 0.57
CA TYR A 234 -16.33 14.07 1.85
C TYR A 234 -17.46 15.02 2.23
N GLU A 235 -17.75 15.13 3.53
CA GLU A 235 -18.78 16.04 4.04
C GLU A 235 -18.52 17.50 3.62
N ARG A 236 -17.24 17.84 3.44
CA ARG A 236 -16.81 19.15 2.94
C ARG A 236 -15.51 19.06 2.16
N THR A 237 -15.19 20.15 1.48
CA THR A 237 -13.88 20.39 0.88
C THR A 237 -12.90 20.98 1.91
N MET A 238 -11.61 20.87 1.63
CA MET A 238 -10.56 21.55 2.39
C MET A 238 -10.65 23.06 2.13
N THR A 239 -10.57 23.85 3.19
CA THR A 239 -10.57 25.32 3.08
C THR A 239 -9.25 25.85 2.52
N PRO A 240 -9.21 27.06 1.94
CA PRO A 240 -7.96 27.68 1.49
C PRO A 240 -6.92 27.83 2.60
N GLU A 241 -7.34 28.14 3.83
CA GLU A 241 -6.46 28.28 5.00
C GLU A 241 -5.80 26.95 5.36
N GLU A 242 -6.58 25.86 5.46
CA GLU A 242 -6.07 24.51 5.73
C GLU A 242 -5.09 24.05 4.65
N ARG A 243 -5.38 24.36 3.39
CA ARG A 243 -4.49 24.06 2.26
C ARG A 243 -3.19 24.83 2.38
N LYS A 244 -3.26 26.14 2.61
CA LYS A 244 -2.09 27.00 2.77
C LYS A 244 -1.19 26.50 3.89
N TYR A 245 -1.76 26.20 5.06
CA TYR A 245 -1.03 25.64 6.19
C TYR A 245 -0.24 24.37 5.81
N LEU A 246 -0.89 23.40 5.14
CA LEU A 246 -0.22 22.16 4.74
C LEU A 246 0.77 22.36 3.58
N SER A 247 0.53 23.30 2.68
CA SER A 247 1.49 23.67 1.63
C SER A 247 2.80 24.19 2.24
N GLU A 248 2.72 25.03 3.28
CA GLU A 248 3.90 25.50 4.00
C GLU A 248 4.62 24.34 4.70
N VAL A 249 3.87 23.46 5.39
CA VAL A 249 4.43 22.29 6.09
C VAL A 249 5.15 21.32 5.14
N PHE A 250 4.59 21.06 3.95
CA PHE A 250 5.13 20.05 3.02
C PHE A 250 6.02 20.62 1.90
N SER A 251 6.25 21.93 1.84
CA SER A 251 7.00 22.54 0.72
C SER A 251 8.39 21.93 0.51
N ALA A 252 9.17 21.80 1.59
CA ALA A 252 10.51 21.20 1.55
C ALA A 252 10.45 19.69 1.24
N GLU A 253 9.45 18.99 1.79
CA GLU A 253 9.24 17.57 1.57
C GLU A 253 8.90 17.25 0.10
N ILE A 254 8.00 18.02 -0.51
CA ILE A 254 7.61 17.85 -1.92
C ILE A 254 8.82 18.12 -2.83
N THR A 255 9.58 19.18 -2.55
CA THR A 255 10.81 19.50 -3.31
C THR A 255 11.84 18.37 -3.19
N LYS A 256 12.05 17.82 -1.98
CA LYS A 256 12.96 16.70 -1.77
C LYS A 256 12.51 15.44 -2.52
N LEU A 257 11.21 15.13 -2.51
CA LEU A 257 10.66 13.98 -3.25
C LEU A 257 10.81 14.12 -4.76
N GLU A 258 10.56 15.31 -5.28
CA GLU A 258 10.74 15.65 -6.70
C GLU A 258 12.17 15.32 -7.15
N GLN A 259 13.16 15.77 -6.39
CA GLN A 259 14.58 15.47 -6.64
C GLN A 259 14.91 13.99 -6.48
N MET A 260 14.40 13.35 -5.42
CA MET A 260 14.69 11.95 -5.08
C MET A 260 14.16 10.95 -6.12
N LEU A 261 13.02 11.27 -6.73
CA LEU A 261 12.30 10.40 -7.67
C LEU A 261 12.42 10.85 -9.13
N GLY A 262 12.94 12.06 -9.38
CA GLY A 262 12.98 12.65 -10.73
C GLY A 262 11.57 12.90 -11.30
N TRP A 263 10.58 13.11 -10.43
CA TRP A 263 9.20 13.38 -10.83
C TRP A 263 8.99 14.85 -11.14
N ASP A 264 7.92 15.18 -11.86
CA ASP A 264 7.31 16.51 -11.82
C ASP A 264 6.25 16.51 -10.70
N CYS A 265 6.46 17.33 -9.66
CA CYS A 265 5.54 17.49 -8.54
C CYS A 265 4.91 18.91 -8.52
N SER A 266 4.88 19.62 -9.66
CA SER A 266 4.28 20.94 -9.78
C SER A 266 2.80 20.98 -9.38
N ASP A 267 2.05 19.92 -9.68
CA ASP A 267 0.67 19.69 -9.26
C ASP A 267 0.51 19.53 -7.74
N TRP A 268 1.58 19.19 -7.01
CA TRP A 268 1.55 19.03 -5.56
C TRP A 268 1.88 20.31 -4.80
N LYS A 269 2.67 21.21 -5.40
CA LYS A 269 3.13 22.47 -4.78
C LYS A 269 2.02 23.53 -4.66
N GLY A 270 0.86 23.27 -5.26
CA GLY A 270 -0.24 24.22 -5.38
C GLY A 270 0.09 25.24 -6.47
N ARG A 271 -0.86 25.52 -7.37
CA ARG A 271 -0.79 26.75 -8.16
C ARG A 271 -0.86 27.88 -7.12
N GLY A 272 0.21 28.66 -6.98
CA GLY A 272 0.13 29.94 -6.29
C GLY A 272 -1.08 30.68 -6.86
N GLY A 273 -1.99 31.10 -5.99
CA GLY A 273 -3.08 31.98 -6.38
C GLY A 273 -2.55 33.26 -6.97
#